data_AF-A0A968S0E2-F1
#
_entry.id   AF-A0A968S0E2-F1
#
_cell.length_a   1.000
_cell.length_b   1.000
_cell.length_c   1.000
_cell.angle_alpha   90.00
_cell.angle_beta   90.00
_cell.angle_gamma   90.00
#
_symmetry.space_group_name_H-M   'P 1'
#
loop_
_entity.id
_entity.type
_entity.pdbx_description
1 polymer ?
#
loop_
_entity_poly.entity_id
_entity_poly.type
_entity_poly.pdbx_seq_one_letter_code
_entity_poly.pdbx_strand_id
1 'polypeptide(L)'
;MGPSIELTSSGGLMKLSLPQDQPGLSLDKTYLWQVALLCSPDYPSQDIVARAAIKVVPSQSSLDSKIAAPSLSIPEKTDLYARSGLWYDALGSALSGSGQALVLGEAGSKLLADLVNYEERQLAHRPAPAEQEEIATWAQQLRQLIHP
;
A
#
# COMPACT_ATOMS: atom_id res chain seq x y z
N MET A 1 16.26 14.79 3.02
CA MET A 1 15.88 13.60 2.24
C MET A 1 16.67 12.43 2.82
N GLY A 2 16.01 11.31 3.12
CA GLY A 2 16.72 10.11 3.60
C GLY A 2 17.55 9.47 2.48
N PRO A 3 18.42 8.50 2.78
CA PRO A 3 19.21 7.80 1.77
C PRO A 3 18.30 6.97 0.86
N SER A 4 18.64 6.94 -0.44
CA SER A 4 17.98 6.10 -1.43
C SER A 4 18.33 4.64 -1.19
N ILE A 5 17.35 3.75 -1.33
CA ILE A 5 17.54 2.31 -1.24
C ILE A 5 17.35 1.74 -2.64
N GLU A 6 18.43 1.19 -3.20
CA GLU A 6 18.39 0.52 -4.49
C GLU A 6 17.72 -0.85 -4.34
N LEU A 7 16.73 -1.13 -5.18
CA LEU A 7 15.96 -2.37 -5.18
C LEU A 7 15.97 -2.97 -6.58
N THR A 8 16.31 -4.25 -6.67
CA THR A 8 16.09 -5.00 -7.92
C THR A 8 14.60 -5.22 -8.11
N SER A 9 14.02 -4.56 -9.11
CA SER A 9 12.60 -4.68 -9.44
C SER A 9 12.26 -6.09 -9.93
N SER A 10 11.15 -6.63 -9.44
CA SER A 10 10.51 -7.84 -9.96
C SER A 10 9.05 -7.53 -10.29
N GLY A 11 8.45 -8.28 -11.22
CA GLY A 11 7.01 -8.18 -11.47
C GLY A 11 6.20 -8.56 -10.23
N GLY A 12 5.02 -7.97 -10.09
CA GLY A 12 4.10 -8.22 -8.97
C GLY A 12 4.32 -7.31 -7.76
N LEU A 13 3.90 -7.76 -6.58
CA LEU A 13 4.05 -7.01 -5.33
C LEU A 13 5.46 -7.17 -4.77
N MET A 14 6.04 -6.05 -4.34
CA MET A 14 7.35 -5.99 -3.70
C MET A 14 7.23 -5.43 -2.28
N LYS A 15 8.09 -5.90 -1.38
CA LYS A 15 8.17 -5.42 -0.01
C LYS A 15 9.55 -4.84 0.27
N LEU A 16 9.59 -3.61 0.76
CA LEU A 16 10.78 -2.95 1.26
C LEU A 16 10.71 -2.86 2.79
N SER A 17 11.75 -3.34 3.48
CA SER A 17 11.91 -3.10 4.91
C SER A 17 12.80 -1.88 5.12
N LEU A 18 12.42 -0.97 6.02
CA LEU A 18 13.25 0.19 6.33
C LEU A 18 14.53 -0.24 7.07
N PRO A 19 15.69 0.36 6.77
CA PRO A 19 16.94 0.08 7.46
C PRO A 19 16.82 0.34 8.97
N GLN A 20 17.37 -0.56 9.79
CA GLN A 20 17.30 -0.45 11.26
C GLN A 20 18.31 0.55 11.84
N ASP A 21 19.32 0.93 11.08
CA ASP A 21 20.34 1.92 11.44
C ASP A 21 19.84 3.36 11.27
N GLN A 22 18.59 3.54 10.83
CA GLN A 22 17.96 4.85 10.69
C GLN A 22 16.77 5.04 11.63
N PRO A 23 16.45 6.30 11.98
CA PRO A 23 15.27 6.59 12.78
C PRO A 23 14.00 6.06 12.10
N GLY A 24 13.21 5.29 12.84
CA GLY A 24 11.90 4.85 12.38
C GLY A 24 10.94 6.02 12.17
N LEU A 25 9.77 5.72 11.61
CA LEU A 25 8.73 6.72 11.41
C LEU A 25 8.09 7.10 12.76
N SER A 26 7.87 8.40 12.97
CA SER A 26 7.32 8.98 14.19
C SER A 26 5.81 9.16 14.07
N LEU A 27 5.10 9.00 15.19
CA LEU A 27 3.65 9.26 15.28
C LEU A 27 3.32 10.70 14.90
N ASP A 28 2.12 10.89 14.34
CA ASP A 28 1.55 12.17 13.94
C ASP A 28 2.40 12.97 12.93
N LYS A 29 3.25 12.25 12.18
CA LYS A 29 4.00 12.78 11.06
C LYS A 29 3.48 12.23 9.74
N THR A 30 3.55 13.09 8.73
CA THR A 30 3.29 12.74 7.33
C THR A 30 4.61 12.64 6.59
N TYR A 31 4.81 11.54 5.90
CA TYR A 31 6.00 11.23 5.11
C TYR A 31 5.63 11.17 3.64
N LEU A 32 6.54 11.65 2.79
CA LEU A 32 6.46 11.42 1.35
C LEU A 32 7.14 10.09 1.06
N TRP A 33 6.38 9.14 0.55
CA TRP A 33 6.88 7.92 -0.05
C TRP A 33 7.01 8.15 -1.56
N GLN A 34 8.15 7.78 -2.14
CA GLN A 34 8.44 7.94 -3.56
C GLN A 34 9.17 6.70 -4.07
N VAL A 35 8.71 6.17 -5.19
CA VAL A 35 9.39 5.09 -5.93
C VAL A 35 9.66 5.61 -7.34
N ALA A 36 10.90 5.46 -7.80
CA ALA A 36 11.31 5.76 -9.16
C ALA A 36 11.72 4.46 -9.85
N LEU A 37 11.13 4.18 -11.01
CA LEU A 37 11.61 3.13 -11.90
C LEU A 37 12.66 3.75 -12.82
N LEU A 38 13.92 3.37 -12.58
CA LEU A 38 15.06 3.81 -13.36
C LEU A 38 15.08 3.05 -14.70
N CYS A 39 14.46 3.63 -15.72
CA CYS A 39 14.42 3.04 -17.06
C CYS A 39 15.73 3.28 -17.82
N SER A 40 16.36 4.43 -17.62
CA SER A 40 17.67 4.77 -18.19
C SER A 40 18.50 5.56 -17.16
N PRO A 41 19.53 4.95 -16.54
CA PRO A 41 20.31 5.59 -15.49
C PRO A 41 20.98 6.91 -15.89
N ASP A 42 21.29 7.07 -17.18
CA ASP A 42 21.92 8.28 -17.72
C ASP A 42 20.93 9.44 -17.93
N TYR A 43 19.62 9.16 -17.89
CA TYR A 43 18.56 10.16 -18.12
C TYR A 43 17.47 10.09 -17.03
N PRO A 44 17.77 10.48 -15.77
CA PRO A 44 16.83 10.39 -14.64
C PRO A 44 15.53 11.20 -14.84
N SER A 45 15.54 12.19 -15.74
CA SER A 45 14.33 12.93 -16.11
C SER A 45 13.26 12.06 -16.80
N GLN A 46 13.62 10.86 -17.26
CA GLN A 46 12.73 9.90 -17.90
C GLN A 46 12.18 8.86 -16.93
N ASP A 47 12.57 8.90 -15.66
CA ASP A 47 12.13 7.93 -14.66
C ASP A 47 10.62 8.02 -14.44
N ILE A 48 9.98 6.85 -14.34
CA ILE A 48 8.57 6.77 -13.94
C ILE A 48 8.54 6.88 -12.41
N VAL A 49 7.98 7.97 -11.90
CA VAL A 49 7.97 8.26 -10.45
C VAL A 49 6.56 8.19 -9.89
N ALA A 50 6.33 7.26 -8.96
CA ALA A 50 5.13 7.18 -8.14
C ALA A 50 5.37 7.84 -6.77
N ARG A 51 4.37 8.57 -6.26
CA ARG A 51 4.43 9.27 -4.98
C ARG A 51 3.17 9.03 -4.16
N ALA A 52 3.32 8.90 -2.85
CA ALA A 52 2.22 8.81 -1.91
C ALA A 52 2.57 9.54 -0.60
N ALA A 53 1.56 10.10 0.07
CA ALA A 53 1.72 10.59 1.43
C ALA A 53 1.30 9.49 2.41
N ILE A 54 2.16 9.20 3.39
CA ILE A 54 1.88 8.22 4.45
C ILE A 54 1.84 8.97 5.78
N LYS A 55 0.74 8.86 6.51
CA LYS A 55 0.64 9.38 7.88
C LYS A 55 0.80 8.23 8.86
N VAL A 56 1.72 8.35 9.80
CA VAL A 56 1.79 7.45 10.95
C VAL A 56 0.84 7.95 12.01
N VAL A 57 -0.17 7.17 12.33
CA VAL A 57 -1.19 7.51 13.32
C VAL A 57 -0.97 6.71 14.60
N PRO A 58 -1.32 7.25 15.77
CA PRO A 58 -1.33 6.46 16.99
C PRO A 58 -2.30 5.29 16.84
N SER A 59 -1.91 4.13 17.36
CA SER A 59 -2.83 3.01 17.42
C SER A 59 -3.97 3.32 18.40
N GLN A 60 -5.16 2.81 18.09
CA GLN A 60 -6.30 2.89 18.99
C GLN A 60 -6.22 1.71 19.97
N SER A 61 -6.25 1.97 21.28
CA SER A 61 -6.10 0.93 22.31
C SER A 61 -7.10 -0.23 22.20
N SER A 62 -8.31 0.06 21.70
CA SER A 62 -9.35 -0.92 21.41
C SER A 62 -9.03 -1.80 20.19
N LEU A 63 -8.25 -1.28 19.22
CA LEU A 63 -7.78 -2.03 18.06
C LEU A 63 -6.60 -2.93 18.45
N ASP A 64 -5.63 -2.40 19.20
CA ASP A 64 -4.46 -3.18 19.66
C ASP A 64 -4.88 -4.42 20.42
N SER A 65 -5.84 -4.27 21.33
CA SER A 65 -6.38 -5.37 22.14
C SER A 65 -7.02 -6.46 21.27
N LYS A 66 -7.72 -6.08 20.20
CA LYS A 66 -8.35 -7.03 19.27
C LYS A 66 -7.31 -7.75 18.42
N ILE A 67 -6.32 -7.01 17.91
CA ILE A 67 -5.31 -7.53 16.99
C ILE A 67 -4.28 -8.43 17.69
N ALA A 68 -4.06 -8.22 18.98
CA ALA A 68 -3.19 -9.06 19.80
C ALA A 68 -3.83 -10.41 20.20
N ALA A 69 -5.13 -10.63 19.91
CA ALA A 69 -5.81 -11.86 20.27
C ALA A 69 -5.19 -13.07 19.56
N PRO A 70 -4.71 -14.11 20.28
CA PRO A 70 -4.03 -15.26 19.67
C PRO A 70 -4.90 -16.08 18.71
N SER A 71 -6.22 -16.01 18.87
CA SER A 71 -7.19 -16.71 18.03
C SER A 71 -7.54 -15.98 16.74
N LEU A 72 -7.02 -14.76 16.53
CA LEU A 72 -7.40 -13.93 15.41
C LEU A 72 -6.74 -14.43 14.12
N SER A 73 -7.57 -14.79 13.13
CA SER A 73 -7.08 -15.21 11.82
C SER A 73 -6.55 -14.02 11.01
N ILE A 74 -5.70 -14.30 10.00
CA ILE A 74 -5.16 -13.28 9.09
C ILE A 74 -6.29 -12.47 8.41
N PRO A 75 -7.36 -13.08 7.85
CA PRO A 75 -8.47 -12.33 7.26
C PRO A 75 -9.16 -11.39 8.25
N GLU A 76 -9.41 -11.85 9.49
CA GLU A 76 -10.04 -11.01 10.52
C GLU A 76 -9.15 -9.84 10.93
N LYS A 77 -7.84 -10.08 11.05
CA LYS A 77 -6.86 -9.03 11.33
C LYS A 77 -6.77 -8.00 10.20
N THR A 78 -6.79 -8.46 8.95
CA THR A 78 -6.82 -7.60 7.76
C THR A 78 -8.08 -6.73 7.73
N ASP A 79 -9.26 -7.31 7.99
CA ASP A 79 -10.53 -6.58 8.03
C ASP A 79 -10.55 -5.54 9.16
N LEU A 80 -10.02 -5.85 10.34
CA LEU A 80 -9.91 -4.89 11.46
C LEU A 80 -9.05 -3.68 11.11
N TYR A 81 -7.89 -3.88 10.48
CA TYR A 81 -7.05 -2.78 10.01
C TYR A 81 -7.76 -1.95 8.93
N ALA A 82 -8.37 -2.60 7.94
CA ALA A 82 -9.05 -1.92 6.84
C ALA A 82 -10.22 -1.05 7.33
N ARG A 83 -11.07 -1.58 8.23
CA ARG A 83 -12.18 -0.84 8.84
C ARG A 83 -11.73 0.33 9.71
N SER A 84 -10.52 0.26 10.25
CA SER A 84 -9.93 1.33 11.06
C SER A 84 -9.22 2.39 10.20
N GLY A 85 -9.26 2.26 8.87
CA GLY A 85 -8.59 3.17 7.94
C GLY A 85 -7.07 2.94 7.82
N LEU A 86 -6.55 1.86 8.40
CA LEU A 86 -5.12 1.51 8.41
C LEU A 86 -4.80 0.61 7.21
N TRP A 87 -4.96 1.15 6.00
CA TRP A 87 -4.88 0.38 4.74
C TRP A 87 -3.52 -0.28 4.49
N TYR A 88 -2.41 0.37 4.85
CA TYR A 88 -1.07 -0.20 4.71
C TYR A 88 -0.87 -1.41 5.65
N ASP A 89 -1.36 -1.33 6.88
CA ASP A 89 -1.33 -2.43 7.85
C ASP A 89 -2.25 -3.59 7.43
N ALA A 90 -3.42 -3.27 6.86
CA ALA A 90 -4.32 -4.28 6.29
C ALA A 90 -3.63 -5.06 5.16
N LEU A 91 -2.97 -4.37 4.23
CA LEU A 91 -2.23 -5.00 3.14
C LEU A 91 -1.05 -5.82 3.67
N GLY A 92 -0.29 -5.30 4.64
CA GLY A 92 0.80 -6.03 5.29
C GLY A 92 0.33 -7.31 5.98
N SER A 93 -0.83 -7.26 6.66
CA SER A 93 -1.47 -8.43 7.26
C SER A 93 -1.86 -9.47 6.19
N ALA A 94 -2.52 -9.04 5.12
CA ALA A 94 -2.94 -9.92 4.03
C ALA A 94 -1.76 -10.63 3.33
N LEU A 95 -0.63 -9.94 3.19
CA LEU A 95 0.59 -10.47 2.57
C LEU A 95 1.40 -11.40 3.48
N SER A 96 1.18 -11.35 4.80
CA SER A 96 1.90 -12.22 5.74
C SER A 96 1.41 -13.67 5.71
N GLY A 97 0.26 -13.94 5.06
CA GLY A 97 -0.26 -15.29 4.84
C GLY A 97 0.27 -16.00 3.59
N SER A 98 0.97 -15.30 2.70
CA SER A 98 1.52 -15.85 1.45
C SER A 98 3.01 -16.15 1.60
N GLY A 99 3.40 -17.42 1.64
CA GLY A 99 4.81 -17.82 1.73
C GLY A 99 5.61 -17.45 0.48
N GLN A 100 6.82 -16.92 0.68
CA GLN A 100 7.97 -16.66 -0.23
C GLN A 100 7.73 -16.00 -1.61
N ALA A 101 6.59 -16.19 -2.27
CA ALA A 101 6.06 -15.32 -3.30
C ALA A 101 4.98 -14.42 -2.68
N LEU A 102 5.07 -13.11 -2.89
CA LEU A 102 4.03 -12.14 -2.51
C LEU A 102 2.80 -12.33 -3.43
N VAL A 103 2.14 -13.48 -3.30
CA VAL A 103 0.87 -13.79 -3.96
C VAL A 103 -0.24 -13.26 -3.08
N LEU A 104 -1.12 -12.45 -3.66
CA LEU A 104 -2.33 -12.01 -2.98
C LEU A 104 -3.22 -13.24 -2.73
N GLY A 105 -3.24 -13.73 -1.48
CA GLY A 105 -4.25 -14.69 -1.06
C GLY A 105 -5.65 -14.08 -1.13
N GLU A 106 -6.69 -14.86 -0.85
CA GLU A 106 -8.10 -14.41 -0.94
C GLU A 106 -8.36 -13.08 -0.21
N ALA A 107 -7.83 -12.93 1.00
CA ALA A 107 -7.97 -11.70 1.78
C ALA A 107 -7.30 -10.49 1.11
N GLY A 108 -6.15 -10.69 0.46
CA GLY A 108 -5.43 -9.65 -0.27
C GLY A 108 -6.16 -9.24 -1.54
N SER A 109 -6.64 -10.21 -2.33
CA SER A 109 -7.41 -9.95 -3.54
C SER A 109 -8.73 -9.23 -3.23
N LYS A 110 -9.42 -9.63 -2.15
CA LYS A 110 -10.61 -8.94 -1.67
C LYS A 110 -10.31 -7.51 -1.24
N LEU A 111 -9.22 -7.29 -0.50
CA LEU A 111 -8.82 -5.96 -0.06
C LEU A 111 -8.57 -5.02 -1.26
N LEU A 112 -7.89 -5.50 -2.30
CA LEU A 112 -7.68 -4.73 -3.54
C LEU A 112 -9.00 -4.44 -4.28
N ALA A 113 -9.91 -5.42 -4.35
CA ALA A 113 -11.23 -5.19 -4.95
C ALA A 113 -12.02 -4.12 -4.18
N ASP A 114 -11.97 -4.14 -2.85
CA ASP A 114 -12.62 -3.14 -2.00
C ASP A 114 -11.99 -1.74 -2.19
N LEU A 115 -10.67 -1.67 -2.46
CA LEU A 115 -9.97 -0.41 -2.78
C LEU A 115 -10.44 0.18 -4.10
N VAL A 116 -10.45 -0.63 -5.15
CA VAL A 116 -10.92 -0.21 -6.49
C VAL A 116 -12.33 0.37 -6.38
N ASN A 117 -13.24 -0.33 -5.69
CA ASN A 117 -14.60 0.15 -5.47
C ASN A 117 -14.66 1.45 -4.65
N TYR A 118 -13.74 1.66 -3.70
CA TYR A 118 -13.65 2.90 -2.95
C TYR A 118 -13.18 4.05 -3.84
N GLU A 119 -12.10 3.86 -4.60
CA GLU A 119 -11.54 4.88 -5.50
C GLU A 119 -12.54 5.28 -6.61
N GLU A 120 -13.26 4.31 -7.18
CA GLU A 120 -14.32 4.56 -8.17
C GLU A 120 -15.51 5.34 -7.60
N ARG A 121 -15.84 5.16 -6.33
CA ARG A 121 -16.86 5.99 -5.67
C ARG A 121 -16.36 7.40 -5.41
N GLN A 122 -15.07 7.55 -5.07
CA GLN A 122 -14.47 8.87 -4.86
C GLN A 122 -14.31 9.65 -6.18
N LEU A 123 -14.09 8.96 -7.29
CA LEU A 123 -14.11 9.50 -8.66
C LEU A 123 -15.39 10.30 -8.95
N ALA A 124 -16.56 9.78 -8.55
CA ALA A 124 -17.84 10.45 -8.74
C ALA A 124 -17.98 11.78 -7.98
N HIS A 125 -17.11 12.04 -7.00
CA HIS A 125 -17.13 13.23 -6.15
C HIS A 125 -16.00 14.22 -6.47
N ARG A 126 -15.17 13.95 -7.48
CA ARG A 126 -14.02 14.79 -7.85
C ARG A 126 -14.35 15.74 -9.01
N PRO A 127 -13.99 17.04 -8.94
CA PRO A 127 -14.50 18.03 -9.88
C PRO A 127 -13.73 18.17 -11.21
N ALA A 128 -12.51 17.64 -11.36
CA ALA A 128 -11.66 17.89 -12.53
C ALA A 128 -11.54 16.65 -13.46
N PRO A 129 -11.79 16.78 -14.78
CA PRO A 129 -11.71 15.67 -15.74
C PRO A 129 -10.34 14.98 -15.82
N ALA A 130 -9.25 15.75 -15.72
CA ALA A 130 -7.88 15.20 -15.78
C ALA A 130 -7.58 14.29 -14.57
N GLU A 131 -8.03 14.68 -13.37
CA GLU A 131 -7.87 13.86 -12.17
C GLU A 131 -8.74 12.61 -12.22
N GLN A 132 -9.87 12.66 -12.93
CA GLN A 132 -10.73 11.49 -13.11
C GLN A 132 -10.09 10.45 -14.04
N GLU A 133 -9.44 10.89 -15.13
CA GLU A 133 -8.76 9.99 -16.07
C GLU A 133 -7.56 9.27 -15.43
N GLU A 134 -6.79 9.97 -14.60
CA GLU A 134 -5.69 9.37 -13.82
C GLU A 134 -6.18 8.29 -12.85
N ILE A 135 -7.24 8.55 -12.08
CA ILE A 135 -7.77 7.57 -11.12
C ILE A 135 -8.42 6.40 -11.86
N ALA A 136 -9.11 6.62 -12.98
CA ALA A 136 -9.67 5.54 -13.79
C ALA A 136 -8.58 4.62 -14.34
N THR A 137 -7.48 5.19 -14.82
CA THR A 137 -6.29 4.46 -15.28
C THR A 137 -5.69 3.63 -14.15
N TRP A 138 -5.52 4.25 -12.98
CA TRP A 138 -5.00 3.59 -11.78
C TRP A 138 -5.89 2.42 -11.31
N ALA A 139 -7.20 2.62 -11.23
CA ALA A 139 -8.16 1.59 -10.88
C ALA A 139 -8.13 0.39 -11.86
N GLN A 140 -7.94 0.66 -13.16
CA GLN A 140 -7.76 -0.38 -14.17
C GLN A 140 -6.45 -1.17 -13.97
N GLN A 141 -5.35 -0.50 -13.60
CA GLN A 141 -4.10 -1.17 -13.27
C GLN A 141 -4.24 -2.07 -12.03
N LEU A 142 -4.90 -1.59 -10.99
CA LEU A 142 -5.16 -2.39 -9.78
C LEU A 142 -5.96 -3.66 -10.08
N ARG A 143 -6.93 -3.60 -11.00
CA ARG A 143 -7.69 -4.78 -11.44
C ARG A 143 -6.81 -5.89 -12.05
N GLN A 144 -5.74 -5.53 -12.74
CA GLN A 144 -4.80 -6.51 -13.30
C GLN A 144 -4.05 -7.30 -12.21
N LEU A 145 -3.96 -6.76 -10.99
CA LEU A 145 -3.29 -7.42 -9.87
C LEU A 145 -4.20 -8.39 -9.10
N ILE A 146 -5.52 -8.30 -9.29
CA ILE A 146 -6.51 -9.11 -8.56
C ILE A 146 -6.66 -10.52 -9.17
N HIS A 147 -6.38 -10.67 -10.48
CA HIS A 147 -6.48 -11.92 -11.22
C HIS A 147 -5.14 -12.27 -11.88
N PRO A 148 -4.18 -12.89 -11.15
CA PRO A 148 -2.98 -13.45 -11.76
C PRO A 148 -3.28 -14.67 -12.64
#